data_AF-A0A9D9UX60-F1
#
_entry.id   AF-A0A9D9UX60-F1
#
_cell.length_a   1.000
_cell.length_b   1.000
_cell.length_c   1.000
_cell.angle_alpha   90.00
_cell.angle_beta   90.00
_cell.angle_gamma   90.00
#
_symmetry.space_group_name_H-M   'P 1'
#
loop_
_entity.id
_entity.type
_entity.pdbx_description
1 polymer ?
#
loop_
_entity_poly.entity_id
_entity_poly.type
_entity_poly.pdbx_seq_one_letter_code
_entity_poly.pdbx_strand_id
1 'polypeptide(L)'
;MRENFKEILNEYNTHAKDTATKISKEERVFLQEEAGNLIEKSSKKRGNSAEVQAEILNIQKSKQNIMRKMHKQFRKLDNGGVIESLEKTRIVSFDKNSGKFYYSNSKDTIIFLDISDILTDGEWGITYGFDNSVPKSVQKKYILSEAKREIANKLDEQIILDESTSPTTDTFKQKAYLEIKKSKANQDKFEGFLAEKMIKGLLAKLSIEGADFEIEEADVYQDVEQKIDFLIRRKNHNRAVGVTEDDKIIGVQFTLNKAKEDFKKKQVERSKRNLKGKSKRKHEREVDDIMLVVMPVEKLSSTYRKWAEDKKPGGPENLWDINMKYQILKGVLNGLVDEEEIRKLLYKDIKTDLELDLFAKQSELEDVKKELDRRENNQ
;
A
#
# COMPACT_ATOMS: atom_id res chain seq x y z
N MET A 1 7.81 -9.67 9.43
CA MET A 1 7.61 -11.11 9.79
C MET A 1 8.69 -11.64 10.74
N ARG A 2 8.54 -12.85 11.31
CA ARG A 2 9.58 -13.50 12.14
C ARG A 2 10.77 -13.97 11.30
N GLU A 3 11.98 -13.87 11.84
CA GLU A 3 13.21 -14.19 11.11
C GLU A 3 13.27 -15.65 10.64
N ASN A 4 12.92 -16.59 11.51
CA ASN A 4 12.90 -18.01 11.15
C ASN A 4 11.89 -18.34 10.03
N PHE A 5 10.80 -17.58 9.90
CA PHE A 5 9.85 -17.72 8.80
C PHE A 5 10.39 -17.10 7.50
N LYS A 6 11.06 -15.96 7.60
CA LYS A 6 11.76 -15.32 6.48
C LYS A 6 12.82 -16.25 5.87
N GLU A 7 13.60 -16.93 6.70
CA GLU A 7 14.56 -17.96 6.28
C GLU A 7 13.88 -19.12 5.52
N ILE A 8 12.77 -19.64 6.03
CA ILE A 8 12.00 -20.71 5.37
C ILE A 8 11.48 -20.24 4.00
N LEU A 9 10.94 -19.03 3.91
CA LEU A 9 10.47 -18.48 2.64
C LEU A 9 11.61 -18.30 1.64
N ASN A 10 12.82 -17.99 2.08
CA ASN A 10 14.00 -17.95 1.22
C ASN A 10 14.37 -19.34 0.69
N GLU A 11 14.36 -20.38 1.53
CA GLU A 11 14.58 -21.77 1.11
C GLU A 11 13.50 -22.21 0.08
N TYR A 12 12.22 -21.95 0.38
CA TYR A 12 11.12 -22.24 -0.55
C TYR A 12 11.21 -21.44 -1.85
N ASN A 13 11.73 -20.22 -1.80
CA ASN A 13 11.89 -19.39 -2.98
C ASN A 13 12.93 -19.96 -3.95
N THR A 14 14.05 -20.47 -3.43
CA THR A 14 15.07 -21.16 -4.22
C THR A 14 14.45 -22.39 -4.90
N HIS A 15 13.80 -23.26 -4.11
CA HIS A 15 13.13 -24.45 -4.63
C HIS A 15 12.03 -24.12 -5.68
N ALA A 16 11.22 -23.10 -5.44
CA ALA A 16 10.16 -22.67 -6.36
C ALA A 16 10.69 -22.07 -7.69
N LYS A 17 11.94 -21.60 -7.72
CA LYS A 17 12.62 -21.18 -8.95
C LYS A 17 13.09 -22.40 -9.74
N ASP A 18 13.75 -23.34 -9.07
CA ASP A 18 14.32 -24.55 -9.68
C ASP A 18 13.23 -25.46 -10.27
N THR A 19 12.11 -25.61 -9.56
CA THR A 19 10.95 -26.40 -10.02
C THR A 19 10.30 -25.90 -11.30
N ALA A 20 10.62 -24.69 -11.75
CA ALA A 20 9.99 -24.11 -12.93
C ALA A 20 10.92 -23.88 -14.10
N THR A 21 12.20 -24.18 -13.94
CA THR A 21 13.05 -24.41 -15.09
C THR A 21 12.58 -25.67 -15.82
N LYS A 22 12.81 -25.73 -17.14
CA LYS A 22 12.53 -26.95 -17.90
C LYS A 22 13.55 -28.01 -17.47
N ILE A 23 13.10 -28.95 -16.66
CA ILE A 23 13.90 -30.01 -16.05
C ILE A 23 13.47 -31.40 -16.53
N SER A 24 14.40 -32.34 -16.47
CA SER A 24 14.21 -33.75 -16.82
C SER A 24 13.22 -34.45 -15.88
N LYS A 25 12.80 -35.67 -16.23
CA LYS A 25 11.89 -36.47 -15.38
C LYS A 25 12.55 -36.87 -14.06
N GLU A 26 13.85 -37.16 -14.08
CA GLU A 26 14.64 -37.54 -12.90
C GLU A 26 14.82 -36.35 -11.94
N GLU A 27 15.12 -35.16 -12.48
CA GLU A 27 15.20 -33.92 -11.72
C GLU A 27 13.88 -33.55 -11.05
N ARG A 28 12.73 -33.85 -11.69
CA ARG A 28 11.41 -33.64 -11.07
C ARG A 28 11.18 -34.52 -9.84
N VAL A 29 11.62 -35.78 -9.90
CA VAL A 29 11.49 -36.71 -8.75
C VAL A 29 12.38 -36.21 -7.61
N PHE A 30 13.62 -35.84 -7.91
CA PHE A 30 14.54 -35.26 -6.92
C PHE A 30 13.95 -34.00 -6.25
N LEU A 31 13.40 -33.06 -7.02
CA LEU A 31 12.79 -31.85 -6.47
C LEU A 31 11.51 -32.14 -5.66
N GLN A 32 10.79 -33.23 -5.93
CA GLN A 32 9.65 -33.64 -5.12
C GLN A 32 10.11 -34.19 -3.75
N GLU A 33 11.16 -35.00 -3.73
CA GLU A 33 11.77 -35.49 -2.49
C GLU A 33 12.35 -34.33 -1.67
N GLU A 34 13.05 -33.40 -2.31
CA GLU A 34 13.56 -32.19 -1.68
C GLU A 34 12.42 -31.33 -1.09
N ALA A 35 11.30 -31.18 -1.82
CA ALA A 35 10.13 -30.48 -1.30
C ALA A 35 9.60 -31.12 -0.01
N GLY A 36 9.51 -32.46 0.02
CA GLY A 36 9.09 -33.21 1.21
C GLY A 36 10.02 -32.96 2.41
N ASN A 37 11.33 -33.02 2.18
CA ASN A 37 12.34 -32.75 3.21
C ASN A 37 12.26 -31.30 3.74
N LEU A 38 12.09 -30.33 2.84
CA LEU A 38 11.94 -28.91 3.20
C LEU A 38 10.68 -28.67 4.02
N ILE A 39 9.56 -29.30 3.65
CA ILE A 39 8.28 -29.22 4.37
C ILE A 39 8.44 -29.81 5.77
N GLU A 40 9.04 -30.99 5.91
CA GLU A 40 9.22 -31.66 7.21
C GLU A 40 10.16 -30.86 8.13
N LYS A 41 11.28 -30.37 7.59
CA LYS A 41 12.23 -29.51 8.32
C LYS A 41 11.54 -28.23 8.80
N SER A 42 10.76 -27.59 7.94
CA SER A 42 10.07 -26.34 8.25
C SER A 42 8.95 -26.54 9.26
N SER A 43 8.20 -27.64 9.17
CA SER A 43 7.12 -27.97 10.12
C SER A 43 7.68 -28.16 11.53
N LYS A 44 8.79 -28.88 11.66
CA LYS A 44 9.54 -29.05 12.91
C LYS A 44 10.05 -27.71 13.46
N LYS A 45 10.61 -26.85 12.59
CA LYS A 45 11.17 -25.55 12.98
C LYS A 45 10.09 -24.56 13.44
N ARG A 46 8.89 -24.59 12.86
CA ARG A 46 7.77 -23.69 13.18
C ARG A 46 6.80 -24.25 14.21
N GLY A 47 6.80 -25.56 14.40
CA GLY A 47 5.85 -26.28 15.24
C GLY A 47 4.43 -26.37 14.65
N ASN A 48 4.26 -26.16 13.34
CA ASN A 48 2.98 -26.34 12.64
C ASN A 48 2.97 -27.63 11.81
N SER A 49 1.85 -27.95 11.17
CA SER A 49 1.71 -29.20 10.41
C SER A 49 2.47 -29.16 9.08
N ALA A 50 2.86 -30.34 8.58
CA ALA A 50 3.43 -30.47 7.24
C ALA A 50 2.46 -29.98 6.15
N GLU A 51 1.14 -30.15 6.35
CA GLU A 51 0.10 -29.65 5.45
C GLU A 51 0.13 -28.13 5.32
N VAL A 52 0.24 -27.42 6.45
CA VAL A 52 0.39 -25.95 6.46
C VAL A 52 1.64 -25.52 5.68
N GLN A 53 2.77 -26.19 5.90
CA GLN A 53 4.01 -25.88 5.20
C GLN A 53 3.95 -26.19 3.70
N ALA A 54 3.25 -27.26 3.31
CA ALA A 54 3.00 -27.59 1.91
C ALA A 54 2.16 -26.51 1.22
N GLU A 55 1.13 -25.99 1.90
CA GLU A 55 0.31 -24.88 1.39
C GLU A 55 1.14 -23.59 1.25
N ILE A 56 1.99 -23.26 2.22
CA ILE A 56 2.92 -22.10 2.14
C ILE A 56 3.87 -22.22 0.94
N LEU A 57 4.42 -23.41 0.70
CA LEU A 57 5.26 -23.69 -0.46
C LEU A 57 4.49 -23.54 -1.78
N ASN A 58 3.23 -23.99 -1.84
CA ASN A 58 2.37 -23.82 -3.01
C ASN A 58 2.07 -22.33 -3.29
N ILE A 59 1.84 -21.54 -2.24
CA ILE A 59 1.70 -20.08 -2.38
C ILE A 59 3.00 -19.47 -2.91
N GLN A 60 4.17 -19.95 -2.46
CA GLN A 60 5.47 -19.48 -2.97
C GLN A 60 5.66 -19.79 -4.46
N LYS A 61 5.26 -20.98 -4.91
CA LYS A 61 5.22 -21.34 -6.34
C LYS A 61 4.28 -20.43 -7.13
N SER A 62 3.14 -20.06 -6.55
CA SER A 62 2.19 -19.11 -7.16
C SER A 62 2.80 -17.72 -7.33
N LYS A 63 3.53 -17.20 -6.33
CA LYS A 63 4.30 -15.93 -6.44
C LYS A 63 5.33 -15.98 -7.57
N GLN A 64 6.01 -17.12 -7.73
CA GLN A 64 6.92 -17.33 -8.85
C GLN A 64 6.21 -17.32 -10.21
N ASN A 65 5.01 -17.88 -10.30
CA ASN A 65 4.21 -17.82 -11.53
C ASN A 65 3.77 -16.39 -11.87
N ILE A 66 3.41 -15.57 -10.87
CA ILE A 66 3.10 -14.14 -11.05
C ILE A 66 4.31 -13.41 -11.64
N MET A 67 5.50 -13.61 -11.07
CA MET A 67 6.75 -13.02 -11.59
C MET A 67 7.05 -13.45 -13.03
N ARG A 68 6.84 -14.73 -13.37
CA ARG A 68 7.01 -15.21 -14.75
C ARG A 68 6.02 -14.61 -15.72
N LYS A 69 4.74 -14.48 -15.31
CA LYS A 69 3.70 -13.84 -16.11
C LYS A 69 4.07 -12.38 -16.39
N MET A 70 4.50 -11.64 -15.38
CA MET A 70 5.04 -10.28 -15.52
C MET A 70 6.20 -10.23 -16.52
N HIS A 71 7.23 -11.07 -16.35
CA HIS A 71 8.37 -11.10 -17.28
C HIS A 71 7.97 -11.46 -18.71
N LYS A 72 7.01 -12.38 -18.90
CA LYS A 72 6.47 -12.73 -20.21
C LYS A 72 5.77 -11.54 -20.85
N GLN A 73 4.98 -10.79 -20.08
CA GLN A 73 4.32 -9.57 -20.55
C GLN A 73 5.32 -8.47 -20.92
N PHE A 74 6.38 -8.27 -20.13
CA PHE A 74 7.46 -7.33 -20.49
C PHE A 74 8.13 -7.70 -21.81
N ARG A 75 8.49 -8.97 -21.99
CA ARG A 75 9.08 -9.44 -23.27
C ARG A 75 8.12 -9.25 -24.44
N LYS A 76 6.82 -9.50 -24.23
CA LYS A 76 5.79 -9.28 -25.25
C LYS A 76 5.75 -7.80 -25.67
N LEU A 77 5.77 -6.87 -24.72
CA LEU A 77 5.82 -5.42 -24.98
C LEU A 77 7.10 -4.98 -25.69
N ASP A 78 8.24 -5.52 -25.28
CA ASP A 78 9.53 -5.21 -25.90
C ASP A 78 9.55 -5.63 -27.38
N ASN A 79 8.93 -6.77 -27.68
CA ASN A 79 8.75 -7.28 -29.04
C ASN A 79 7.59 -6.65 -29.81
N GLY A 80 6.97 -5.57 -29.30
CA GLY A 80 5.91 -4.83 -29.98
C GLY A 80 4.52 -5.47 -29.91
N GLY A 81 4.33 -6.51 -29.08
CA GLY A 81 3.03 -7.08 -28.79
C GLY A 81 2.22 -6.26 -27.79
N VAL A 82 0.91 -6.54 -27.71
CA VAL A 82 -0.05 -5.87 -26.82
C VAL A 82 -0.30 -6.71 -25.56
N ILE A 83 -0.56 -6.07 -24.44
CA ILE A 83 -1.02 -6.76 -23.22
C ILE A 83 -2.42 -7.31 -23.49
N GLU A 84 -2.62 -8.58 -23.19
CA GLU A 84 -3.95 -9.19 -23.25
C GLU A 84 -4.85 -8.55 -22.17
N SER A 85 -5.91 -7.89 -22.61
CA SER A 85 -6.98 -7.38 -21.77
C SER A 85 -7.84 -8.53 -21.26
N LEU A 86 -8.09 -8.58 -19.95
CA LEU A 86 -9.10 -9.47 -19.38
C LEU A 86 -10.50 -8.97 -19.76
N GLU A 87 -11.47 -9.89 -19.80
CA GLU A 87 -12.90 -9.53 -19.88
C GLU A 87 -13.22 -8.55 -18.73
N LYS A 88 -13.86 -7.41 -19.06
CA LYS A 88 -14.22 -6.30 -18.15
C LYS A 88 -13.13 -5.28 -17.81
N THR A 89 -12.01 -5.26 -18.53
CA THR A 89 -11.00 -4.19 -18.39
C THR A 89 -11.41 -2.91 -19.12
N ARG A 90 -11.05 -1.75 -18.56
CA ARG A 90 -11.18 -0.45 -19.24
C ARG A 90 -10.01 -0.29 -20.21
N ILE A 91 -10.27 -0.14 -21.50
CA ILE A 91 -9.20 0.04 -22.50
C ILE A 91 -8.78 1.51 -22.51
N VAL A 92 -7.57 1.76 -22.04
CA VAL A 92 -6.96 3.09 -21.96
C VAL A 92 -6.22 3.39 -23.25
N SER A 93 -6.45 4.61 -23.72
CA SER A 93 -5.75 5.26 -24.82
C SER A 93 -4.98 6.48 -24.30
N PHE A 94 -4.02 6.94 -25.09
CA PHE A 94 -3.18 8.11 -24.82
C PHE A 94 -3.24 9.07 -26.00
N ASP A 95 -3.74 10.27 -25.76
CA ASP A 95 -3.71 11.35 -26.74
C ASP A 95 -2.36 12.05 -26.68
N LYS A 96 -1.55 11.85 -27.73
CA LYS A 96 -0.21 12.44 -27.86
C LYS A 96 -0.24 13.97 -27.94
N ASN A 97 -1.34 14.57 -28.39
CA ASN A 97 -1.44 16.01 -28.55
C ASN A 97 -1.69 16.70 -27.21
N SER A 98 -2.61 16.17 -26.40
CA SER A 98 -2.91 16.71 -25.07
C SER A 98 -2.03 16.14 -23.96
N GLY A 99 -1.32 15.03 -24.21
CA GLY A 99 -0.53 14.32 -23.21
C GLY A 99 -1.37 13.61 -22.15
N LYS A 100 -2.66 13.35 -22.42
CA LYS A 100 -3.60 12.79 -21.45
C LYS A 100 -3.99 11.35 -21.75
N PHE A 101 -4.24 10.57 -20.70
CA PHE A 101 -4.85 9.25 -20.80
C PHE A 101 -6.36 9.37 -20.76
N TYR A 102 -7.05 8.47 -21.47
CA TYR A 102 -8.50 8.41 -21.43
C TYR A 102 -9.02 7.00 -21.75
N TYR A 103 -10.28 6.73 -21.39
CA TYR A 103 -11.03 5.59 -21.94
C TYR A 103 -12.47 6.03 -22.26
N SER A 104 -13.14 5.27 -23.14
CA SER A 104 -14.57 5.42 -23.39
C SER A 104 -15.36 4.47 -22.50
N ASN A 105 -16.32 4.98 -21.74
CA ASN A 105 -17.18 4.13 -20.92
C ASN A 105 -18.33 3.51 -21.75
N SER A 106 -19.21 2.74 -21.11
CA SER A 106 -20.36 2.09 -21.77
C SER A 106 -21.41 3.06 -22.34
N LYS A 107 -21.29 4.37 -22.06
CA LYS A 107 -22.16 5.44 -22.57
C LYS A 107 -21.45 6.29 -23.62
N ASP A 108 -20.33 5.80 -24.18
CA ASP A 108 -19.47 6.52 -25.13
C ASP A 108 -18.97 7.89 -24.65
N THR A 109 -18.91 8.09 -23.34
CA THR A 109 -18.32 9.29 -22.76
C THR A 109 -16.84 9.08 -22.47
N ILE A 110 -16.03 10.03 -22.94
CA ILE A 110 -14.59 10.05 -22.72
C ILE A 110 -14.33 10.47 -21.27
N ILE A 111 -13.62 9.61 -20.55
CA ILE A 111 -13.16 9.87 -19.19
C ILE A 111 -11.65 10.01 -19.24
N PHE A 112 -11.13 11.15 -18.77
CA PHE A 112 -9.70 11.39 -18.61
C PHE A 112 -9.19 10.82 -17.29
N LEU A 113 -7.94 10.40 -17.31
CA LEU A 113 -7.24 9.77 -16.18
C LEU A 113 -5.80 10.25 -16.13
N ASP A 114 -5.28 10.31 -14.92
CA ASP A 114 -3.85 10.51 -14.69
C ASP A 114 -3.11 9.18 -14.56
N ILE A 115 -1.79 9.22 -14.75
CA ILE A 115 -0.95 8.03 -14.56
C ILE A 115 -1.06 7.51 -13.11
N SER A 116 -1.24 8.41 -12.14
CA SER A 116 -1.43 8.06 -10.73
C SER A 116 -2.68 7.21 -10.56
N ASP A 117 -3.82 7.60 -11.15
CA ASP A 117 -5.06 6.82 -11.14
C ASP A 117 -4.86 5.42 -11.71
N ILE A 118 -4.24 5.30 -12.90
CA ILE A 118 -3.98 4.01 -13.56
C ILE A 118 -3.23 3.04 -12.65
N LEU A 119 -2.24 3.55 -11.88
CA LEU A 119 -1.35 2.73 -11.06
C LEU A 119 -1.96 2.37 -9.70
N THR A 120 -2.83 3.21 -9.13
CA THR A 120 -3.41 3.02 -7.79
C THR A 120 -4.77 2.31 -7.80
N ASP A 121 -5.55 2.46 -8.87
CA ASP A 121 -6.94 2.00 -8.97
C ASP A 121 -7.17 0.48 -8.85
N GLY A 122 -6.13 -0.33 -9.05
CA GLY A 122 -6.21 -1.76 -8.77
C GLY A 122 -6.50 -2.06 -7.29
N GLU A 123 -6.18 -1.14 -6.35
CA GLU A 123 -6.58 -1.26 -4.94
C GLU A 123 -8.11 -1.32 -4.85
N TRP A 124 -8.78 -0.54 -5.70
CA TRP A 124 -10.23 -0.40 -5.77
C TRP A 124 -10.90 -1.44 -6.68
N GLY A 125 -10.13 -2.43 -7.15
CA GLY A 125 -10.60 -3.49 -8.04
C GLY A 125 -10.94 -3.01 -9.45
N ILE A 126 -10.38 -1.87 -9.87
CA ILE A 126 -10.48 -1.38 -11.25
C ILE A 126 -9.26 -1.87 -12.01
N THR A 127 -9.48 -2.52 -13.16
CA THR A 127 -8.41 -3.04 -14.00
C THR A 127 -8.43 -2.39 -15.38
N TYR A 128 -7.22 -2.15 -15.90
CA TYR A 128 -6.99 -1.47 -17.16
C TYR A 128 -6.37 -2.41 -18.20
N GLY A 129 -6.84 -2.27 -19.43
CA GLY A 129 -6.12 -2.69 -20.64
C GLY A 129 -5.56 -1.47 -21.33
N PHE A 130 -4.62 -1.66 -22.26
CA PHE A 130 -4.00 -0.56 -23.00
C PHE A 130 -4.01 -0.86 -24.48
N ASP A 131 -4.29 0.17 -25.27
CA ASP A 131 -4.06 0.12 -26.72
C ASP A 131 -2.61 0.48 -27.09
N ASN A 132 -2.33 0.55 -28.39
CA ASN A 132 -0.99 0.84 -28.91
C ASN A 132 -0.55 2.30 -28.77
N SER A 133 -1.46 3.21 -28.40
CA SER A 133 -1.13 4.63 -28.23
C SER A 133 -0.41 4.90 -26.90
N VAL A 134 -0.67 4.07 -25.88
CA VAL A 134 -0.13 4.23 -24.53
C VAL A 134 1.38 3.93 -24.49
N PRO A 135 2.22 4.80 -23.90
CA PRO A 135 3.66 4.57 -23.82
C PRO A 135 4.04 3.26 -23.11
N LYS A 136 4.98 2.51 -23.69
CA LYS A 136 5.46 1.22 -23.13
C LYS A 136 5.93 1.33 -21.68
N SER A 137 6.54 2.46 -21.31
CA SER A 137 7.00 2.73 -19.95
C SER A 137 5.85 2.73 -18.94
N VAL A 138 4.70 3.29 -19.30
CA VAL A 138 3.48 3.32 -18.48
C VAL A 138 2.90 1.91 -18.36
N GLN A 139 2.79 1.19 -19.48
CA GLN A 139 2.30 -0.19 -19.50
C GLN A 139 3.14 -1.11 -18.60
N LYS A 140 4.49 -0.98 -18.65
CA LYS A 140 5.40 -1.73 -17.77
C LYS A 140 5.22 -1.36 -16.30
N LYS A 141 5.08 -0.08 -15.97
CA LYS A 141 4.80 0.37 -14.59
C LYS A 141 3.50 -0.21 -14.06
N TYR A 142 2.44 -0.23 -14.88
CA TYR A 142 1.16 -0.82 -14.50
C TYR A 142 1.27 -2.32 -14.21
N ILE A 143 1.84 -3.10 -15.14
CA ILE A 143 2.06 -4.54 -14.93
C ILE A 143 2.87 -4.79 -13.65
N LEU A 144 3.91 -3.99 -13.40
CA LEU A 144 4.73 -4.10 -12.19
C LEU A 144 3.91 -3.82 -10.93
N SER A 145 3.07 -2.78 -10.95
CA SER A 145 2.17 -2.43 -9.83
C SER A 145 1.21 -3.57 -9.51
N GLU A 146 0.54 -4.12 -10.53
CA GLU A 146 -0.37 -5.26 -10.38
C GLU A 146 0.34 -6.51 -9.85
N ALA A 147 1.52 -6.83 -10.40
CA ALA A 147 2.31 -7.96 -9.93
C ALA A 147 2.76 -7.78 -8.47
N LYS A 148 3.19 -6.57 -8.07
CA LYS A 148 3.53 -6.25 -6.67
C LYS A 148 2.33 -6.47 -5.74
N ARG A 149 1.15 -5.98 -6.12
CA ARG A 149 -0.11 -6.12 -5.37
C ARG A 149 -0.50 -7.60 -5.20
N GLU A 150 -0.46 -8.38 -6.28
CA GLU A 150 -0.75 -9.82 -6.22
C GLU A 150 0.25 -10.57 -5.32
N ILE A 151 1.55 -10.24 -5.41
CA ILE A 151 2.60 -10.85 -4.60
C ILE A 151 2.46 -10.48 -3.11
N ALA A 152 2.14 -9.23 -2.81
CA ALA A 152 1.89 -8.77 -1.43
C ALA A 152 0.70 -9.51 -0.80
N ASN A 153 -0.41 -9.63 -1.54
CA ASN A 153 -1.56 -10.41 -1.10
C ASN A 153 -1.21 -11.88 -0.79
N LYS A 154 -0.37 -12.49 -1.63
CA LYS A 154 0.12 -13.86 -1.41
C LYS A 154 1.07 -13.96 -0.21
N LEU A 155 1.88 -12.93 0.05
CA LEU A 155 2.72 -12.86 1.24
C LEU A 155 1.87 -12.82 2.52
N ASP A 156 0.80 -12.01 2.54
CA ASP A 156 -0.13 -11.97 3.66
C ASP A 156 -0.79 -13.32 3.90
N GLU A 157 -1.21 -14.02 2.83
CA GLU A 157 -1.78 -15.38 2.95
C GLU A 157 -0.79 -16.33 3.64
N GLN A 158 0.50 -16.28 3.26
CA GLN A 158 1.55 -17.09 3.89
C GLN A 158 1.73 -16.75 5.37
N ILE A 159 1.80 -15.46 5.71
CA ILE A 159 1.97 -15.00 7.10
C ILE A 159 0.77 -15.41 7.96
N ILE A 160 -0.46 -15.17 7.48
CA ILE A 160 -1.69 -15.52 8.20
C ILE A 160 -1.72 -17.01 8.47
N LEU A 161 -1.42 -17.83 7.47
CA LEU A 161 -1.46 -19.29 7.58
C LEU A 161 -0.43 -19.79 8.61
N ASP A 162 0.80 -19.27 8.55
CA ASP A 162 1.86 -19.66 9.46
C ASP A 162 1.62 -19.17 10.90
N GLU A 163 1.26 -17.89 11.09
CA GLU A 163 1.12 -17.31 12.43
C GLU A 163 -0.19 -17.67 13.13
N SER A 164 -1.29 -17.94 12.40
CA SER A 164 -2.54 -18.40 13.01
C SER A 164 -2.50 -19.85 13.49
N THR A 165 -1.55 -20.66 12.99
CA THR A 165 -1.40 -22.08 13.33
C THR A 165 -0.16 -22.36 14.17
N SER A 166 0.78 -21.42 14.28
CA SER A 166 2.00 -21.62 15.05
C SER A 166 1.71 -21.65 16.56
N PRO A 167 2.17 -22.69 17.29
CA PRO A 167 2.04 -22.77 18.75
C PRO A 167 2.89 -21.70 19.47
N THR A 168 3.82 -21.06 18.76
CA THR A 168 4.69 -20.00 19.31
C THR A 168 4.05 -18.60 19.21
N THR A 169 2.84 -18.50 18.67
CA THR A 169 2.08 -17.26 18.54
C THR A 169 1.02 -17.21 19.61
N ASP A 170 0.95 -16.07 20.31
CA ASP A 170 -0.05 -15.85 21.35
C ASP A 170 -1.49 -16.01 20.81
N THR A 171 -2.37 -16.58 21.63
CA THR A 171 -3.74 -16.91 21.23
C THR A 171 -4.57 -15.70 20.79
N PHE A 172 -4.35 -14.51 21.36
CA PHE A 172 -5.04 -13.30 20.92
C PHE A 172 -4.55 -12.86 19.54
N LYS A 173 -3.27 -13.06 19.23
CA LYS A 173 -2.69 -12.74 17.93
C LYS A 173 -3.11 -13.73 16.86
N GLN A 174 -3.15 -15.03 17.17
CA GLN A 174 -3.72 -16.03 16.27
C GLN A 174 -5.15 -15.66 15.86
N LYS A 175 -5.98 -15.26 16.84
CA LYS A 175 -7.33 -14.76 16.56
C LYS A 175 -7.32 -13.52 15.68
N ALA A 176 -6.40 -12.57 15.90
CA ALA A 176 -6.28 -11.38 15.06
C ALA A 176 -5.98 -11.74 13.58
N TYR A 177 -5.02 -12.65 13.33
CA TYR A 177 -4.74 -13.13 11.97
C TYR A 177 -5.95 -13.81 11.32
N LEU A 178 -6.69 -14.63 12.07
CA LEU A 178 -7.91 -15.27 11.58
C LEU A 178 -9.04 -14.27 11.28
N GLU A 179 -9.20 -13.23 12.11
CA GLU A 179 -10.16 -12.17 11.85
C GLU A 179 -9.80 -11.37 10.60
N ILE A 180 -8.51 -11.07 10.37
CA ILE A 180 -8.05 -10.45 9.12
C ILE A 180 -8.37 -11.35 7.91
N LYS A 181 -8.14 -12.66 8.02
CA LYS A 181 -8.50 -13.63 6.96
C LYS A 181 -9.99 -13.57 6.61
N LYS A 182 -10.87 -13.50 7.62
CA LYS A 182 -12.33 -13.40 7.44
C LYS A 182 -12.75 -12.04 6.90
N SER A 183 -12.13 -10.96 7.37
CA SER A 183 -12.50 -9.60 7.01
C SER A 183 -12.04 -9.21 5.61
N LYS A 184 -11.01 -9.86 5.02
CA LYS A 184 -10.58 -9.64 3.64
C LYS A 184 -11.74 -9.70 2.62
N ALA A 185 -12.75 -10.55 2.84
CA ALA A 185 -13.92 -10.64 1.96
C ALA A 185 -14.95 -9.50 2.14
N ASN A 186 -14.85 -8.72 3.22
CA ASN A 186 -15.81 -7.70 3.62
C ASN A 186 -15.15 -6.37 4.00
N GLN A 187 -13.94 -6.07 3.49
CA GLN A 187 -13.17 -4.87 3.88
C GLN A 187 -13.98 -3.58 3.69
N ASP A 188 -14.79 -3.52 2.62
CA ASP A 188 -15.64 -2.37 2.29
C ASP A 188 -16.76 -2.09 3.31
N LYS A 189 -16.96 -2.97 4.30
CA LYS A 189 -17.96 -2.77 5.38
C LYS A 189 -17.36 -2.16 6.64
N PHE A 190 -16.04 -2.08 6.74
CA PHE A 190 -15.36 -1.58 7.93
C PHE A 190 -14.74 -0.21 7.66
N GLU A 191 -15.25 0.81 8.35
CA GLU A 191 -14.82 2.20 8.12
C GLU A 191 -13.31 2.43 8.33
N GLY A 192 -12.70 1.70 9.27
CA GLY A 192 -11.25 1.77 9.49
C GLY A 192 -10.44 1.33 8.27
N PHE A 193 -10.81 0.20 7.66
CA PHE A 193 -10.15 -0.30 6.44
C PHE A 193 -10.38 0.63 5.25
N LEU A 194 -11.59 1.19 5.11
CA LEU A 194 -11.88 2.18 4.08
C LEU A 194 -11.00 3.43 4.27
N ALA A 195 -10.91 3.96 5.49
CA ALA A 195 -10.09 5.14 5.78
C ALA A 195 -8.63 4.93 5.38
N GLU A 196 -8.04 3.84 5.84
CA GLU A 196 -6.66 3.47 5.55
C GLU A 196 -6.40 3.40 4.05
N LYS A 197 -7.27 2.68 3.33
CA LYS A 197 -7.17 2.50 1.88
C LYS A 197 -7.30 3.81 1.10
N MET A 198 -8.21 4.70 1.52
CA MET A 198 -8.39 6.02 0.92
C MET A 198 -7.18 6.94 1.12
N ILE A 199 -6.62 6.97 2.34
CA ILE A 199 -5.44 7.78 2.65
C ILE A 199 -4.23 7.25 1.90
N LYS A 200 -4.02 5.93 1.92
CA LYS A 200 -2.96 5.25 1.18
C LYS A 200 -3.07 5.54 -0.32
N GLY A 201 -4.28 5.48 -0.88
CA GLY A 201 -4.56 5.86 -2.26
C GLY A 201 -4.12 7.30 -2.54
N LEU A 202 -4.58 8.26 -1.73
CA LEU A 202 -4.20 9.67 -1.83
C LEU A 202 -2.67 9.87 -1.79
N LEU A 203 -1.99 9.28 -0.81
CA LEU A 203 -0.54 9.42 -0.65
C LEU A 203 0.25 8.73 -1.79
N ALA A 204 -0.22 7.57 -2.25
CA ALA A 204 0.40 6.86 -3.35
C ALA A 204 0.34 7.68 -4.65
N LYS A 205 -0.78 8.36 -4.92
CA LYS A 205 -0.90 9.28 -6.06
C LYS A 205 0.10 10.43 -5.96
N LEU A 206 0.16 11.10 -4.81
CA LEU A 206 1.10 12.20 -4.59
C LEU A 206 2.56 11.75 -4.79
N SER A 207 2.91 10.57 -4.29
CA SER A 207 4.23 9.94 -4.50
C SER A 207 4.54 9.72 -5.99
N ILE A 208 3.58 9.19 -6.76
CA ILE A 208 3.72 8.98 -8.22
C ILE A 208 3.86 10.30 -8.97
N GLU A 209 3.17 11.34 -8.51
CA GLU A 209 3.19 12.69 -9.09
C GLU A 209 4.43 13.49 -8.64
N GLY A 210 5.38 12.87 -7.94
CA GLY A 210 6.68 13.47 -7.63
C GLY A 210 6.81 14.05 -6.23
N ALA A 211 5.94 13.68 -5.28
CA ALA A 211 6.20 13.97 -3.88
C ALA A 211 7.51 13.30 -3.41
N ASP A 212 8.19 13.96 -2.46
CA ASP A 212 9.49 13.55 -1.93
C ASP A 212 9.38 12.44 -0.87
N PHE A 213 8.47 11.50 -1.10
CA PHE A 213 8.28 10.31 -0.29
C PHE A 213 7.75 9.15 -1.13
N GLU A 214 7.88 7.94 -0.60
CA GLU A 214 7.26 6.71 -1.09
C GLU A 214 6.37 6.10 -0.01
N ILE A 215 5.34 5.41 -0.46
CA ILE A 215 4.42 4.67 0.40
C ILE A 215 4.65 3.19 0.16
N GLU A 216 4.88 2.44 1.24
CA GLU A 216 4.97 0.99 1.24
C GLU A 216 3.84 0.41 2.09
N GLU A 217 3.21 -0.65 1.60
CA GLU A 217 2.15 -1.33 2.35
C GLU A 217 2.77 -2.11 3.51
N ALA A 218 2.13 -2.06 4.68
CA ALA A 218 2.52 -2.95 5.77
C ALA A 218 2.02 -4.36 5.46
N ASP A 219 2.88 -5.36 5.69
CA ASP A 219 2.42 -6.74 5.68
C ASP A 219 1.53 -7.03 6.90
N VAL A 220 0.71 -8.07 6.83
CA VAL A 220 -0.18 -8.45 7.94
C VAL A 220 0.55 -8.73 9.26
N TYR A 221 1.84 -9.09 9.21
CA TYR A 221 2.64 -9.23 10.43
C TYR A 221 2.93 -7.86 11.06
N GLN A 222 3.29 -6.85 10.27
CA GLN A 222 3.52 -5.48 10.73
C GLN A 222 2.25 -4.87 11.33
N ASP A 223 1.07 -5.09 10.75
CA ASP A 223 -0.21 -4.67 11.37
C ASP A 223 -0.44 -5.37 12.73
N VAL A 224 -0.37 -6.71 12.76
CA VAL A 224 -0.71 -7.45 13.99
C VAL A 224 0.33 -7.23 15.10
N GLU A 225 1.61 -7.26 14.78
CA GLU A 225 2.70 -7.22 15.76
C GLU A 225 3.22 -5.82 16.06
N GLN A 226 3.38 -5.00 15.01
CA GLN A 226 3.99 -3.68 15.11
C GLN A 226 2.94 -2.57 15.14
N LYS A 227 1.69 -2.88 14.80
CA LYS A 227 0.57 -1.94 14.76
C LYS A 227 0.77 -0.85 13.71
N ILE A 228 1.39 -1.22 12.58
CA ILE A 228 1.68 -0.32 11.45
C ILE A 228 0.71 -0.68 10.33
N ASP A 229 -0.02 0.32 9.83
CA ASP A 229 -0.95 0.15 8.71
C ASP A 229 -0.24 0.37 7.36
N PHE A 230 0.69 1.33 7.29
CA PHE A 230 1.61 1.50 6.17
C PHE A 230 2.89 2.24 6.57
N LEU A 231 3.87 2.26 5.68
CA LEU A 231 5.17 2.90 5.87
C LEU A 231 5.33 4.09 4.92
N ILE A 232 5.93 5.17 5.42
CA ILE A 232 6.34 6.33 4.63
C ILE A 232 7.86 6.41 4.65
N ARG A 233 8.48 6.42 3.47
CA ARG A 233 9.92 6.58 3.27
C ARG A 233 10.19 7.92 2.59
N ARG A 234 10.97 8.83 3.19
CA ARG A 234 11.40 10.05 2.49
C ARG A 234 12.43 9.69 1.41
N LYS A 235 12.30 10.29 0.23
CA LYS A 235 13.33 10.19 -0.81
C LYS A 235 14.39 11.23 -0.44
N ASN A 236 15.60 10.83 -0.08
CA ASN A 236 16.61 11.81 0.32
C ASN A 236 17.04 12.68 -0.87
N HIS A 237 16.86 13.99 -0.77
CA HIS A 237 17.57 14.95 -1.64
C HIS A 237 18.81 15.45 -0.91
N ASN A 238 19.99 15.07 -1.41
CA ASN A 238 21.28 15.61 -0.95
C ASN A 238 21.22 17.14 -0.88
N ARG A 239 21.18 17.72 0.32
CA ARG A 239 21.65 19.09 0.53
C ARG A 239 23.17 19.04 0.41
N ALA A 240 23.71 19.89 -0.45
CA ALA A 240 25.12 19.95 -0.78
C ALA A 240 26.03 19.86 0.46
N VAL A 241 27.08 19.05 0.33
CA VAL A 241 28.24 18.91 1.23
C VAL A 241 27.95 18.19 2.57
N GLY A 242 28.13 16.88 2.56
CA GLY A 242 28.80 16.18 3.68
C GLY A 242 27.95 15.60 4.82
N VAL A 243 26.62 15.61 4.74
CA VAL A 243 25.78 14.90 5.72
C VAL A 243 24.74 14.06 4.98
N THR A 244 25.00 12.75 4.88
CA THR A 244 23.95 11.77 4.57
C THR A 244 23.02 11.69 5.79
N GLU A 245 21.89 12.39 5.74
CA GLU A 245 20.77 12.03 6.62
C GLU A 245 20.29 10.65 6.17
N ASP A 246 20.25 9.69 7.09
CA ASP A 246 19.82 8.33 6.75
C ASP A 246 18.36 8.33 6.27
N ASP A 247 18.03 7.49 5.27
CA ASP A 247 16.65 7.28 4.78
C ASP A 247 15.73 7.01 5.97
N LYS A 248 14.88 7.97 6.34
CA LYS A 248 13.97 7.82 7.48
C LYS A 248 12.71 7.07 7.04
N ILE A 249 12.44 5.94 7.68
CA ILE A 249 11.23 5.13 7.47
C ILE A 249 10.31 5.28 8.69
N ILE A 250 9.12 5.85 8.48
CA ILE A 250 8.12 6.02 9.53
C ILE A 250 6.95 5.07 9.28
N GLY A 251 6.63 4.23 10.26
CA GLY A 251 5.39 3.48 10.31
C GLY A 251 4.24 4.38 10.75
N VAL A 252 3.09 4.24 10.11
CA VAL A 252 1.90 5.01 10.46
C VAL A 252 0.85 4.07 11.01
N GLN A 253 0.29 4.44 12.15
CA GLN A 253 -0.92 3.85 12.70
C GLN A 253 -2.06 4.85 12.63
N PHE A 254 -3.21 4.43 12.11
CA PHE A 254 -4.43 5.20 12.02
C PHE A 254 -5.41 4.89 13.14
N THR A 255 -6.17 5.90 13.51
CA THR A 255 -7.40 5.72 14.24
C THR A 255 -8.45 6.76 13.86
N LEU A 256 -9.69 6.30 13.71
CA LEU A 256 -10.87 7.16 13.58
C LEU A 256 -11.45 7.56 14.95
N ASN A 257 -11.03 6.89 16.03
CA ASN A 257 -11.67 7.03 17.34
C ASN A 257 -10.82 7.89 18.28
N LYS A 258 -11.14 9.19 18.33
CA LYS A 258 -10.49 10.16 19.22
C LYS A 258 -10.59 9.77 20.71
N ALA A 259 -11.68 9.13 21.12
CA ALA A 259 -11.85 8.67 22.51
C ALA A 259 -10.91 7.50 22.89
N LYS A 260 -10.36 6.79 21.91
CA LYS A 260 -9.38 5.70 22.13
C LYS A 260 -7.94 6.11 21.86
N GLU A 261 -7.70 7.41 21.63
CA GLU A 261 -6.37 7.93 21.28
C GLU A 261 -5.31 7.58 22.33
N ASP A 262 -5.59 7.77 23.63
CA ASP A 262 -4.62 7.46 24.68
C ASP A 262 -4.30 5.97 24.80
N PHE A 263 -5.31 5.12 24.58
CA PHE A 263 -5.09 3.67 24.52
C PHE A 263 -4.20 3.30 23.33
N LYS A 264 -4.47 3.89 22.16
CA LYS A 264 -3.68 3.68 20.94
C LYS A 264 -2.25 4.20 21.08
N LYS A 265 -2.04 5.38 21.69
CA LYS A 265 -0.72 5.90 22.03
C LYS A 265 0.08 4.91 22.88
N LYS A 266 -0.54 4.33 23.91
CA LYS A 266 0.11 3.30 24.75
C LYS A 266 0.47 2.04 23.95
N GLN A 267 -0.33 1.64 22.97
CA GLN A 267 0.01 0.51 22.08
C GLN A 267 1.21 0.84 21.19
N VAL A 268 1.19 2.00 20.53
CA VAL A 268 2.28 2.48 19.67
C VAL A 268 3.58 2.60 20.45
N GLU A 269 3.56 3.17 21.65
CA GLU A 269 4.75 3.29 22.50
C GLU A 269 5.33 1.92 22.90
N ARG A 270 4.49 0.91 23.13
CA ARG A 270 4.95 -0.47 23.35
C ARG A 270 5.62 -1.02 22.09
N SER A 271 5.02 -0.81 20.92
CA SER A 271 5.61 -1.22 19.63
C SER A 271 6.96 -0.55 19.40
N LYS A 272 7.09 0.77 19.63
CA LYS A 272 8.36 1.50 19.52
C LYS A 272 9.46 0.93 20.40
N ARG A 273 9.14 0.56 21.65
CA ARG A 273 10.11 -0.08 22.57
C ARG A 273 10.59 -1.43 22.02
N ASN A 274 9.69 -2.22 21.44
CA ASN A 274 10.03 -3.50 20.84
C ASN A 274 10.89 -3.36 19.57
N LEU A 275 10.70 -2.28 18.81
CA LEU A 275 11.56 -1.94 17.65
C LEU A 275 12.98 -1.56 18.10
N LYS A 276 13.11 -0.73 19.14
CA LYS A 276 14.42 -0.32 19.68
C LYS A 276 15.23 -1.47 20.30
N GLY A 277 14.55 -2.51 20.80
CA GLY A 277 15.20 -3.64 21.47
C GLY A 277 15.75 -4.74 20.55
N LYS A 278 15.35 -4.79 19.27
CA LYS A 278 15.64 -5.94 18.39
C LYS A 278 16.85 -5.78 17.46
N SER A 279 17.44 -4.59 17.30
CA SER A 279 18.73 -4.47 16.62
C SER A 279 19.64 -3.39 17.20
N LYS A 280 20.88 -3.80 17.49
CA LYS A 280 22.00 -2.92 17.89
C LYS A 280 22.65 -2.22 16.69
N ARG A 281 22.29 -2.58 15.45
CA ARG A 281 22.85 -2.00 14.22
C ARG A 281 21.78 -1.16 13.52
N LYS A 282 22.09 0.10 13.22
CA LYS A 282 21.17 1.07 12.61
C LYS A 282 20.62 0.58 11.26
N HIS A 283 21.41 -0.19 10.51
CA HIS A 283 21.09 -0.70 9.17
C HIS A 283 20.13 -1.90 9.11
N GLU A 284 19.78 -2.49 10.27
CA GLU A 284 18.80 -3.59 10.36
C GLU A 284 17.43 -3.10 10.85
N ARG A 285 17.28 -1.81 11.15
CA ARG A 285 15.98 -1.23 11.53
C ARG A 285 15.15 -1.04 10.27
N GLU A 286 14.15 -1.89 10.09
CA GLU A 286 13.17 -1.77 9.00
C GLU A 286 12.24 -0.54 9.19
N VAL A 287 12.11 -0.01 10.42
CA VAL A 287 11.27 1.15 10.77
C VAL A 287 11.94 1.98 11.88
N ASP A 288 12.07 3.29 11.70
CA ASP A 288 12.71 4.21 12.65
C ASP A 288 11.78 4.68 13.76
N ASP A 289 10.53 4.98 13.42
CA ASP A 289 9.52 5.45 14.35
C ASP A 289 8.10 5.05 13.91
N ILE A 290 7.15 5.11 14.83
CA ILE A 290 5.72 4.91 14.55
C ILE A 290 4.93 6.18 14.90
N MET A 291 4.22 6.76 13.94
CA MET A 291 3.31 7.88 14.17
C MET A 291 1.88 7.38 14.33
N LEU A 292 1.18 7.88 15.36
CA LEU A 292 -0.27 7.72 15.47
C LEU A 292 -0.96 8.92 14.83
N VAL A 293 -1.82 8.67 13.86
CA VAL A 293 -2.62 9.69 13.18
C VAL A 293 -4.08 9.51 13.56
N VAL A 294 -4.67 10.54 14.16
CA VAL A 294 -6.10 10.61 14.46
C VAL A 294 -6.79 11.39 13.35
N MET A 295 -7.68 10.72 12.64
CA MET A 295 -8.35 11.26 11.46
C MET A 295 -9.70 11.88 11.85
N PRO A 296 -9.96 13.17 11.52
CA PRO A 296 -11.26 13.80 11.74
C PRO A 296 -12.18 13.59 10.54
N VAL A 297 -12.27 12.37 9.99
CA VAL A 297 -13.08 12.14 8.79
C VAL A 297 -14.43 11.55 9.15
N GLU A 298 -15.42 12.42 9.11
CA GLU A 298 -16.83 12.03 9.10
C GLU A 298 -17.21 11.50 7.71
N LYS A 299 -18.24 10.66 7.62
CA LYS A 299 -18.90 10.30 6.34
C LYS A 299 -18.09 9.45 5.34
N LEU A 300 -17.06 8.72 5.78
CA LEU A 300 -16.30 7.78 4.94
C LEU A 300 -17.20 6.79 4.18
N SER A 301 -18.12 6.13 4.89
CA SER A 301 -19.03 5.14 4.33
C SER A 301 -19.90 5.71 3.20
N SER A 302 -20.41 6.94 3.36
CA SER A 302 -21.22 7.60 2.31
C SER A 302 -20.37 8.01 1.11
N THR A 303 -19.15 8.51 1.33
CA THR A 303 -18.22 8.85 0.24
C THR A 303 -17.87 7.61 -0.57
N TYR A 304 -17.55 6.50 0.10
CA TYR A 304 -17.28 5.23 -0.56
C TYR A 304 -18.48 4.74 -1.37
N ARG A 305 -19.69 4.72 -0.78
CA ARG A 305 -20.90 4.27 -1.48
C ARG A 305 -21.18 5.10 -2.74
N LYS A 306 -21.10 6.43 -2.63
CA LYS A 306 -21.29 7.34 -3.77
C LYS A 306 -20.27 7.08 -4.88
N TRP A 307 -19.01 6.83 -4.52
CA TRP A 307 -18.00 6.45 -5.51
C TRP A 307 -18.26 5.07 -6.10
N ALA A 308 -18.68 4.09 -5.29
CA ALA A 308 -18.87 2.70 -5.71
C ALA A 308 -20.03 2.50 -6.70
N GLU A 309 -20.98 3.43 -6.77
CA GLU A 309 -22.07 3.46 -7.76
C GLU A 309 -21.53 3.62 -9.20
N ASP A 310 -20.59 4.55 -9.40
CA ASP A 310 -20.01 4.85 -10.71
C ASP A 310 -18.61 4.26 -10.92
N LYS A 311 -17.93 3.88 -9.84
CA LYS A 311 -16.51 3.47 -9.77
C LYS A 311 -15.60 4.36 -10.62
N LYS A 312 -15.72 5.68 -10.46
CA LYS A 312 -14.88 6.62 -11.23
C LYS A 312 -13.39 6.37 -10.95
N PRO A 313 -12.51 6.55 -11.95
CA PRO A 313 -11.07 6.42 -11.75
C PRO A 313 -10.55 7.29 -10.62
N GLY A 314 -9.48 6.82 -10.00
CA GLY A 314 -8.80 7.51 -8.93
C GLY A 314 -9.45 7.37 -7.55
N GLY A 315 -10.27 6.35 -7.34
CA GLY A 315 -10.80 6.02 -6.02
C GLY A 315 -11.76 7.05 -5.39
N PRO A 316 -12.35 6.70 -4.24
CA PRO A 316 -13.28 7.55 -3.50
C PRO A 316 -12.60 8.78 -2.86
N GLU A 317 -11.28 8.78 -2.66
CA GLU A 317 -10.52 9.93 -2.15
C GLU A 317 -10.57 11.14 -3.08
N ASN A 318 -10.88 10.93 -4.37
CA ASN A 318 -11.12 12.02 -5.32
C ASN A 318 -12.39 12.82 -5.01
N LEU A 319 -13.33 12.25 -4.23
CA LEU A 319 -14.55 12.96 -3.82
C LEU A 319 -14.34 13.86 -2.60
N TRP A 320 -13.16 13.82 -1.97
CA TRP A 320 -12.81 14.78 -0.92
C TRP A 320 -12.50 16.15 -1.53
N ASP A 321 -13.04 17.19 -0.90
CA ASP A 321 -12.64 18.55 -1.21
C ASP A 321 -11.17 18.80 -0.80
N ILE A 322 -10.62 19.90 -1.31
CA ILE A 322 -9.22 20.23 -1.14
C ILE A 322 -8.86 20.50 0.33
N ASN A 323 -9.79 21.04 1.12
CA ASN A 323 -9.59 21.34 2.54
C ASN A 323 -9.49 20.06 3.34
N MET A 324 -10.37 19.10 3.07
CA MET A 324 -10.33 17.78 3.67
C MET A 324 -9.01 17.07 3.35
N LYS A 325 -8.59 17.08 2.07
CA LYS A 325 -7.29 16.52 1.66
C LYS A 325 -6.13 17.19 2.41
N TYR A 326 -6.14 18.52 2.52
CA TYR A 326 -5.13 19.27 3.27
C TYR A 326 -5.05 18.85 4.74
N GLN A 327 -6.19 18.79 5.44
CA GLN A 327 -6.21 18.41 6.86
C GLN A 327 -5.71 16.96 7.07
N ILE A 328 -6.07 16.04 6.18
CA ILE A 328 -5.59 14.65 6.21
C ILE A 328 -4.06 14.64 6.03
N LEU A 329 -3.54 15.29 4.98
CA LEU A 329 -2.11 15.30 4.71
C LEU A 329 -1.32 15.98 5.83
N LYS A 330 -1.82 17.10 6.37
CA LYS A 330 -1.23 17.77 7.53
C LYS A 330 -1.14 16.87 8.74
N GLY A 331 -2.16 16.03 8.99
CA GLY A 331 -2.14 15.05 10.07
C GLY A 331 -1.17 13.90 9.83
N VAL A 332 -1.17 13.33 8.62
CA VAL A 332 -0.37 12.14 8.28
C VAL A 332 1.12 12.45 8.10
N LEU A 333 1.42 13.58 7.48
CA LEU A 333 2.77 13.99 7.14
C LEU A 333 3.38 14.97 8.15
N ASN A 334 2.73 15.13 9.31
CA ASN A 334 3.22 16.01 10.37
C ASN A 334 4.66 15.64 10.78
N GLY A 335 5.58 16.60 10.72
CA GLY A 335 7.00 16.38 11.04
C GLY A 335 7.78 15.57 10.00
N LEU A 336 7.16 15.21 8.87
CA LEU A 336 7.80 14.62 7.69
C LEU A 336 7.87 15.60 6.52
N VAL A 337 6.82 16.40 6.34
CA VAL A 337 6.63 17.34 5.23
C VAL A 337 6.13 18.65 5.83
N ASP A 338 6.65 19.79 5.36
CA ASP A 338 6.18 21.09 5.82
C ASP A 338 4.84 21.49 5.16
N GLU A 339 4.12 22.45 5.76
CA GLU A 339 2.79 22.84 5.29
C GLU A 339 2.81 23.45 3.87
N GLU A 340 3.91 24.11 3.49
CA GLU A 340 4.08 24.70 2.16
C GLU A 340 4.28 23.62 1.09
N GLU A 341 5.05 22.57 1.37
CA GLU A 341 5.20 21.40 0.51
C GLU A 341 3.85 20.68 0.37
N ILE A 342 3.06 20.51 1.44
CA ILE A 342 1.70 19.95 1.36
C ILE A 342 0.80 20.78 0.46
N ARG A 343 0.82 22.12 0.57
CA ARG A 343 0.05 23.01 -0.32
C ARG A 343 0.47 22.83 -1.77
N LYS A 344 1.77 22.86 -2.06
CA LYS A 344 2.29 22.64 -3.42
C LYS A 344 1.87 21.30 -4.00
N LEU A 345 1.81 20.25 -3.18
CA LEU A 345 1.35 18.94 -3.61
C LEU A 345 -0.12 18.92 -4.02
N LEU A 346 -0.97 19.68 -3.35
CA LEU A 346 -2.41 19.75 -3.62
C LEU A 346 -2.79 20.71 -4.75
N TYR A 347 -2.00 21.75 -4.98
CA TYR A 347 -2.35 22.86 -5.87
C TYR A 347 -1.46 22.94 -7.13
N LYS A 348 -0.90 21.81 -7.59
CA LYS A 348 0.07 21.73 -8.71
C LYS A 348 -0.36 22.43 -10.02
N ASP A 349 -1.65 22.61 -10.27
CA ASP A 349 -2.20 23.20 -11.50
C ASP A 349 -2.80 24.61 -11.34
N ILE A 350 -2.66 25.24 -10.17
CA ILE A 350 -3.20 26.57 -9.93
C ILE A 350 -2.12 27.60 -10.26
N LYS A 351 -2.44 28.61 -11.08
CA LYS A 351 -1.61 29.83 -11.24
C LYS A 351 -1.41 30.45 -9.86
N THR A 352 -0.23 30.26 -9.28
CA THR A 352 -0.11 29.86 -7.87
C THR A 352 0.05 30.99 -6.86
N ASP A 353 -0.11 32.26 -7.21
CA ASP A 353 0.12 33.32 -6.21
C ASP A 353 -1.19 33.84 -5.59
N LEU A 354 -2.21 34.10 -6.41
CA LEU A 354 -3.45 34.74 -5.94
C LEU A 354 -4.37 33.81 -5.15
N GLU A 355 -4.47 32.53 -5.54
CA GLU A 355 -5.37 31.58 -4.86
C GLU A 355 -4.73 30.99 -3.60
N LEU A 356 -3.40 30.85 -3.55
CA LEU A 356 -2.68 30.53 -2.32
C LEU A 356 -2.83 31.65 -1.29
N ASP A 357 -2.73 32.92 -1.72
CA ASP A 357 -2.98 34.08 -0.85
C ASP A 357 -4.44 34.14 -0.37
N LEU A 358 -5.40 33.91 -1.27
CA LEU A 358 -6.82 33.92 -0.90
C LEU A 358 -7.13 32.83 0.12
N PHE A 359 -6.50 31.66 -0.01
CA PHE A 359 -6.67 30.54 0.89
C PHE A 359 -6.00 30.75 2.26
N ALA A 360 -4.77 31.29 2.28
CA ALA A 360 -4.10 31.68 3.51
C ALA A 360 -4.97 32.67 4.31
N LYS A 361 -5.57 33.65 3.62
CA LYS A 361 -6.49 34.62 4.21
C LYS A 361 -7.79 33.98 4.72
N GLN A 362 -8.34 32.98 4.02
CA GLN A 362 -9.52 32.26 4.48
C GLN A 362 -9.25 31.41 5.74
N SER A 363 -8.08 30.74 5.80
CA SER A 363 -7.68 29.97 6.98
C SER A 363 -7.46 30.87 8.20
N GLU A 364 -6.78 32.01 8.03
CA GLU A 364 -6.64 33.03 9.09
C GLU A 364 -8.02 33.50 9.60
N LEU A 365 -8.97 33.70 8.68
CA LEU A 365 -10.31 34.17 9.01
C LEU A 365 -11.13 33.14 9.79
N GLU A 366 -10.98 31.84 9.51
CA GLU A 366 -11.61 30.78 10.29
C GLU A 366 -11.04 30.67 11.71
N ASP A 367 -9.74 30.83 11.87
CA ASP A 367 -9.11 30.78 13.19
C ASP A 367 -9.53 31.98 14.04
N VAL A 368 -9.62 33.18 13.44
CA VAL A 368 -10.17 34.38 14.11
C VAL A 368 -11.62 34.19 14.51
N LYS A 369 -12.45 33.56 13.66
CA LYS A 369 -13.85 33.25 14.01
C LYS A 369 -13.94 32.31 15.21
N LYS A 370 -13.15 31.23 15.23
CA LYS A 370 -13.10 30.30 16.38
C LYS A 370 -12.63 31.00 17.67
N GLU A 371 -11.71 31.96 17.56
CA GLU A 371 -11.23 32.76 18.69
C GLU A 371 -12.34 33.69 19.24
N LEU A 372 -13.11 34.34 18.35
CA LEU A 372 -14.25 35.19 18.71
C LEU A 372 -15.38 34.39 19.36
N ASP A 373 -15.77 33.26 18.77
CA ASP A 373 -16.80 32.38 19.32
C ASP A 373 -16.41 31.88 20.73
N ARG A 374 -15.12 31.64 20.98
CA ARG A 374 -14.62 31.28 22.32
C ARG A 374 -14.69 32.42 23.32
N ARG A 375 -14.56 33.68 22.88
CA ARG A 375 -14.67 34.85 23.77
C ARG A 375 -16.12 35.14 24.12
N GLU A 376 -17.02 35.01 23.15
CA GLU A 376 -18.47 35.22 23.38
C GLU A 376 -19.08 34.14 24.28
N ASN A 377 -18.60 32.89 24.22
CA ASN A 377 -19.06 31.82 25.12
C ASN A 377 -18.44 31.87 26.54
N ASN A 378 -17.50 32.79 26.80
CA ASN A 378 -16.85 32.97 28.10
C ASN A 378 -17.21 34.30 28.79
N GLN A 379 -18.13 35.08 28.21
CA GLN A 379 -18.85 36.19 28.86
C GLN A 379 -20.23 35.72 29.27
#